data_AF-A0A7X7U3S8-F1
#
_entry.id   AF-A0A7X7U3S8-F1
#
_cell.length_a   1.000
_cell.length_b   1.000
_cell.length_c   1.000
_cell.angle_alpha   90.00
_cell.angle_beta   90.00
_cell.angle_gamma   90.00
#
_symmetry.space_group_name_H-M   'P 1'
#
loop_
_entity.id
_entity.type
_entity.pdbx_description
1 polymer ?
#
loop_
_entity_poly.entity_id
_entity_poly.type
_entity_poly.pdbx_seq_one_letter_code
_entity_poly.pdbx_strand_id
1 'polypeptide(L)'
;MKRTTLCFAVDLVCLLNLLFLAGTGAILRWILPPGSGGGHGYGFRGGREPAEVRNLLGLGRHDWGDVHFVLAIVFLCLILTHLALHWTWIKTCGRSILSPPRQPPCFP
;
A
#
# COMPACT_ATOMS: atom_id res chain seq x y z
N MET A 1 -18.30 -11.10 19.53
CA MET A 1 -17.66 -11.75 18.36
C MET A 1 -16.31 -12.32 18.79
N LYS A 2 -15.92 -13.50 18.31
CA LYS A 2 -14.64 -14.13 18.71
C LYS A 2 -13.48 -13.22 18.29
N ARG A 3 -12.51 -13.00 19.19
CA ARG A 3 -11.34 -12.12 18.96
C ARG A 3 -10.60 -12.46 17.65
N THR A 4 -10.60 -13.74 17.27
CA THR A 4 -10.06 -14.26 16.01
C THR A 4 -10.73 -13.69 14.77
N THR A 5 -12.06 -13.51 14.80
CA THR A 5 -12.82 -12.96 13.66
C THR A 5 -12.50 -11.48 13.46
N LEU A 6 -12.27 -10.73 14.54
CA LEU A 6 -11.84 -9.33 14.47
C LEU A 6 -10.44 -9.20 13.85
N CYS A 7 -9.48 -10.02 14.30
CA CYS A 7 -8.13 -10.03 13.70
C CYS A 7 -8.19 -10.36 12.21
N PHE A 8 -8.94 -11.40 11.82
CA PHE A 8 -9.08 -11.79 10.41
C PHE A 8 -9.72 -10.68 9.56
N ALA A 9 -10.73 -9.98 10.09
CA ALA A 9 -11.36 -8.87 9.40
C ALA A 9 -10.38 -7.70 9.17
N VAL A 10 -9.59 -7.34 10.19
CA VAL A 10 -8.57 -6.27 10.06
C VAL A 10 -7.50 -6.66 9.03
N ASP A 11 -7.06 -7.92 9.03
CA ASP A 11 -6.07 -8.42 8.07
C ASP A 11 -6.60 -8.37 6.64
N LEU A 12 -7.86 -8.77 6.44
CA LEU A 12 -8.52 -8.70 5.14
C LEU A 12 -8.63 -7.24 4.65
N VAL A 13 -9.00 -6.31 5.53
CA VAL A 13 -9.08 -4.89 5.19
C VAL A 13 -7.71 -4.32 4.85
N CYS A 14 -6.66 -4.66 5.61
CA CYS A 14 -5.27 -4.31 5.28
C CYS A 14 -4.87 -4.84 3.90
N LEU A 15 -5.19 -6.09 3.59
CA LEU A 15 -4.84 -6.72 2.31
C LEU A 15 -5.53 -6.02 1.14
N LEU A 16 -6.83 -5.74 1.27
CA LEU A 16 -7.57 -5.00 0.25
C LEU A 16 -6.98 -3.60 0.05
N ASN A 17 -6.71 -2.87 1.14
CA ASN A 17 -6.12 -1.54 1.05
C ASN A 17 -4.74 -1.58 0.37
N LEU A 18 -3.91 -2.57 0.67
CA LEU A 18 -2.63 -2.80 0.01
C LEU A 18 -2.80 -3.01 -1.51
N LEU A 19 -3.78 -3.81 -1.93
CA LEU A 19 -4.07 -4.03 -3.35
C LEU A 19 -4.51 -2.73 -4.05
N PHE A 20 -5.34 -1.92 -3.42
CA PHE A 20 -5.74 -0.60 -3.96
C PHE A 20 -4.57 0.37 -4.03
N LEU A 21 -3.70 0.40 -3.01
CA LEU A 21 -2.50 1.23 -2.99
C LEU A 21 -1.51 0.80 -4.09
N ALA A 22 -1.27 -0.50 -4.23
CA ALA A 22 -0.42 -1.05 -5.28
C ALA A 22 -1.01 -0.80 -6.67
N GLY A 23 -2.32 -0.97 -6.84
CA GLY A 23 -3.04 -0.70 -8.08
C GLY A 23 -2.96 0.77 -8.51
N THR A 24 -3.22 1.70 -7.58
CA THR A 24 -3.10 3.15 -7.87
C THR A 24 -1.65 3.57 -8.16
N GLY A 25 -0.67 3.01 -7.47
CA GLY A 25 0.75 3.22 -7.76
C GLY A 25 1.17 2.67 -9.13
N ALA A 26 0.68 1.48 -9.48
CA ALA A 26 0.86 0.87 -10.80
C ALA A 26 0.23 1.71 -11.92
N ILE A 27 -0.97 2.25 -11.70
CA ILE A 27 -1.63 3.18 -12.63
C ILE A 27 -0.79 4.45 -12.81
N LEU A 28 -0.30 5.05 -11.72
CA LEU A 28 0.59 6.23 -11.81
C LEU A 28 1.90 5.91 -12.53
N ARG A 29 2.44 4.69 -12.42
CA ARG A 29 3.70 4.29 -13.04
C ARG A 29 3.57 3.90 -14.51
N TRP A 30 2.59 3.09 -14.87
CA TRP A 30 2.46 2.48 -16.20
C TRP A 30 1.50 3.23 -17.11
N ILE A 31 0.53 3.94 -16.54
CA ILE A 31 -0.52 4.62 -17.28
C ILE A 31 -0.28 6.14 -17.34
N LEU A 32 0.32 6.74 -16.31
CA LEU A 32 0.83 8.12 -16.39
C LEU A 32 2.34 8.18 -16.07
N PRO A 33 3.22 7.46 -16.80
CA PRO A 33 4.66 7.51 -16.55
C PRO A 33 5.17 8.95 -16.61
N PRO A 34 6.05 9.40 -15.69
CA PRO A 34 6.71 10.69 -15.81
C PRO A 34 7.56 10.66 -17.08
N GLY A 35 7.03 11.27 -18.13
CA GLY A 35 7.82 11.61 -19.30
C GLY A 35 9.00 12.45 -18.83
N SER A 36 10.20 12.02 -19.20
CA SER A 36 11.48 12.68 -18.94
C SER A 36 11.62 14.01 -19.74
N GLY A 37 10.58 14.84 -19.83
CA GLY A 37 10.66 16.11 -20.54
C GLY A 37 9.36 16.90 -20.50
N GLY A 38 9.46 18.16 -20.05
CA GLY A 38 8.41 19.20 -20.11
C GLY A 38 7.42 19.08 -18.94
N GLY A 39 7.44 19.95 -17.94
CA GLY A 39 7.49 21.40 -18.05
C GLY A 39 6.11 21.95 -17.67
N HIS A 40 6.03 22.54 -16.47
CA HIS A 40 5.15 23.64 -16.07
C HIS A 40 3.77 23.78 -16.74
N GLY A 41 2.72 23.72 -15.93
CA GLY A 41 1.56 24.58 -16.19
C GLY A 41 0.23 24.10 -15.61
N TYR A 42 -0.09 24.56 -14.40
CA TYR A 42 -1.42 25.10 -14.16
C TYR A 42 -1.61 26.26 -15.16
N GLY A 43 -2.30 26.01 -16.27
CA GLY A 43 -2.37 26.92 -17.41
C GLY A 43 -3.76 27.00 -17.99
N PHE A 44 -4.56 27.90 -17.42
CA PHE A 44 -5.80 28.42 -17.97
C PHE A 44 -5.51 29.07 -19.34
N ARG A 45 -5.60 28.35 -20.46
CA ARG A 45 -5.72 28.95 -21.81
C ARG A 45 -6.15 27.93 -22.86
N GLY A 46 -7.22 28.29 -23.59
CA GLY A 46 -7.83 27.47 -24.63
C GLY A 46 -6.96 27.29 -25.87
N GLY A 47 -7.33 26.29 -26.66
CA GLY A 47 -6.71 26.01 -27.96
C GLY A 47 -6.78 24.53 -28.32
N ARG A 48 -7.82 24.18 -29.07
CA ARG A 48 -7.97 23.02 -29.97
C ARG A 48 -6.66 22.26 -30.29
N GLU A 49 -6.59 20.99 -29.89
CA GLU A 49 -6.10 19.80 -30.62
C GLU A 49 -6.20 18.58 -29.65
N PRO A 50 -6.56 17.37 -30.12
CA PRO A 50 -6.84 16.20 -29.28
C PRO A 50 -5.53 15.48 -28.91
N ALA A 51 -4.63 16.18 -28.24
CA ALA A 51 -3.50 15.53 -27.60
C ALA A 51 -4.01 14.89 -26.31
N GLU A 52 -3.93 13.57 -26.27
CA GLU A 52 -4.24 12.66 -25.17
C GLU A 52 -3.52 13.05 -23.86
N VAL A 53 -3.94 14.14 -23.21
CA VAL A 53 -3.72 14.30 -21.78
C VAL A 53 -4.56 13.19 -21.16
N ARG A 54 -3.91 12.04 -20.87
CA ARG A 54 -4.52 10.76 -20.51
C ARG A 54 -5.36 10.89 -19.23
N ASN A 55 -6.57 11.44 -19.38
CA ASN A 55 -7.57 11.55 -18.33
C ASN A 55 -8.27 10.19 -18.24
N LEU A 56 -7.71 9.26 -17.46
CA LEU A 56 -8.49 8.08 -17.07
C LEU A 56 -9.56 8.52 -16.10
N LEU A 57 -10.82 8.25 -16.46
CA LEU A 57 -12.01 8.60 -15.68
C LEU A 57 -12.22 10.11 -15.45
N GLY A 58 -11.61 10.98 -16.28
CA GLY A 58 -11.75 12.44 -16.16
C GLY A 58 -10.86 13.09 -15.10
N LEU A 59 -9.96 12.32 -14.48
CA LEU A 59 -9.03 12.78 -13.44
C LEU A 59 -7.61 12.84 -13.99
N GLY A 60 -6.90 13.95 -13.71
CA GLY A 60 -5.53 14.16 -14.14
C GLY A 60 -4.53 13.40 -13.26
N ARG A 61 -3.24 13.45 -13.62
CA ARG A 61 -2.17 12.80 -12.82
C ARG A 61 -2.14 13.28 -11.37
N HIS A 62 -2.42 14.57 -11.15
CA HIS A 62 -2.40 15.19 -9.84
C HIS A 62 -3.47 14.57 -8.93
N ASP A 63 -4.70 14.45 -9.44
CA ASP A 63 -5.82 13.88 -8.68
C ASP A 63 -5.58 12.40 -8.33
N TRP A 64 -5.04 11.61 -9.27
CA TRP A 64 -4.65 10.22 -9.00
C TRP A 64 -3.49 10.14 -7.99
N GLY A 65 -2.59 11.12 -7.99
CA GLY A 65 -1.53 11.27 -6.99
C GLY A 65 -2.10 11.54 -5.59
N ASP A 66 -3.08 12.42 -5.49
CA ASP A 66 -3.75 12.75 -4.21
C ASP A 66 -4.52 11.54 -3.67
N VAL A 67 -5.27 10.84 -4.54
CA VAL A 67 -5.95 9.60 -4.16
C VAL A 67 -4.95 8.54 -3.67
N HIS A 68 -3.84 8.36 -4.37
CA HIS A 68 -2.78 7.44 -3.96
C HIS A 68 -2.16 7.84 -2.62
N PHE A 69 -1.93 9.14 -2.39
CA PHE A 69 -1.37 9.65 -1.14
C PHE A 69 -2.32 9.43 0.05
N VAL A 70 -3.62 9.70 -0.12
CA VAL A 70 -4.62 9.41 0.92
C VAL A 70 -4.69 7.91 1.21
N LEU A 71 -4.69 7.07 0.17
CA LEU A 71 -4.61 5.61 0.33
C LEU A 71 -3.35 5.20 1.10
N ALA A 72 -2.20 5.82 0.85
CA ALA A 72 -0.95 5.51 1.53
C ALA A 72 -1.01 5.84 3.03
N ILE A 73 -1.61 6.97 3.41
CA ILE A 73 -1.82 7.36 4.81
C ILE A 73 -2.75 6.35 5.50
N VAL A 74 -3.88 6.02 4.86
CA VAL A 74 -4.83 5.04 5.42
C VAL A 74 -4.16 3.69 5.58
N PHE A 75 -3.39 3.24 4.58
CA PHE A 75 -2.61 2.01 4.66
C PHE A 75 -1.65 2.02 5.85
N LEU A 76 -0.94 3.14 6.07
CA LEU A 76 -0.01 3.28 7.19
C LEU A 76 -0.72 3.13 8.54
N CYS A 77 -1.87 3.78 8.73
CA CYS A 77 -2.65 3.62 9.96
C CYS A 77 -3.16 2.18 10.16
N LEU A 78 -3.60 1.54 9.07
CA LEU A 78 -4.09 0.17 9.08
C LEU A 78 -2.99 -0.83 9.42
N ILE A 79 -1.80 -0.71 8.80
CA ILE A 79 -0.70 -1.64 9.04
C ILE A 79 -0.16 -1.51 10.47
N LEU A 80 -0.12 -0.29 11.03
CA LEU A 80 0.24 -0.08 12.44
C LEU A 80 -0.77 -0.76 13.38
N THR A 81 -2.07 -0.62 13.09
CA THR A 81 -3.15 -1.25 13.88
C THR A 81 -3.07 -2.77 13.78
N HIS A 82 -2.83 -3.30 12.58
CA HIS A 82 -2.59 -4.73 12.35
C HIS A 82 -1.41 -5.24 13.18
N LEU A 83 -0.28 -4.55 13.16
CA LEU A 83 0.91 -4.93 13.92
C LEU A 83 0.66 -4.91 15.43
N ALA A 84 -0.08 -3.92 15.93
CA ALA A 84 -0.47 -3.83 17.34
C ALA A 84 -1.39 -5.00 17.75
N LEU A 85 -2.34 -5.40 16.91
CA LEU A 85 -3.22 -6.54 17.15
C LEU A 85 -2.46 -7.88 17.14
N HIS A 86 -1.51 -8.03 16.22
CA HIS A 86 -0.68 -9.24 16.07
C HIS A 86 0.60 -9.24 16.90
N TRP A 87 0.80 -8.24 17.75
CA TRP A 87 2.00 -8.07 18.58
C TRP A 87 2.38 -9.32 19.41
N THR A 88 1.37 -10.08 19.85
CA THR A 88 1.58 -11.32 20.61
C THR A 88 2.21 -12.41 19.75
N TRP A 89 1.76 -12.55 18.49
CA TRP A 89 2.34 -13.47 17.51
C TRP A 89 3.78 -13.05 17.16
N ILE A 90 4.02 -11.76 16.92
CA ILE A 90 5.36 -11.21 16.60
C ILE A 90 6.37 -11.55 17.70
N LYS A 91 6.01 -11.37 18.98
CA LYS A 91 6.89 -11.72 20.10
C LYS A 91 7.22 -13.21 20.14
N THR A 92 6.25 -14.08 19.87
CA THR A 92 6.44 -15.54 19.87
C THR A 92 7.31 -15.99 18.70
N CYS A 93 7.03 -15.49 17.49
CA CYS A 93 7.84 -15.78 16.30
C CYS A 93 9.27 -15.23 16.43
N GLY A 94 9.44 -14.00 16.94
CA GLY A 94 10.76 -13.42 17.20
C GLY A 94 11.57 -14.28 18.17
N ARG A 95 10.96 -14.73 19.27
CA ARG A 95 11.60 -15.66 20.21
C ARG A 95 11.96 -17.01 19.57
N SER A 96 11.11 -17.54 18.68
CA SER A 96 11.37 -18.80 17.99
C SER A 96 12.53 -18.70 16.99
N ILE A 97 12.66 -17.57 16.29
CA ILE A 97 13.76 -17.33 15.34
C ILE A 97 15.09 -17.13 16.08
N LEU A 98 15.05 -16.43 17.22
CA LEU A 98 16.22 -16.12 18.05
C LEU A 98 16.65 -17.28 18.96
N SER A 99 15.80 -18.30 19.16
CA SER A 99 16.18 -19.47 19.95
C SER A 99 16.96 -20.45 19.07
N PRO A 100 18.24 -20.73 19.36
CA PRO A 100 18.96 -21.79 18.66
C PRO A 100 18.24 -23.13 18.87
N PRO A 101 18.25 -24.03 17.88
CA PRO A 101 17.72 -25.37 18.07
C PRO A 101 18.41 -26.00 19.27
N ARG A 102 17.63 -26.40 20.29
CA ARG A 102 18.17 -27.20 21.39
C ARG A 102 18.67 -28.50 20.76
N GLN A 103 19.98 -28.69 20.69
CA GLN A 103 20.53 -29.99 20.35
C GLN A 103 20.02 -30.97 21.40
N PRO A 104 19.37 -32.09 21.01
CA PRO A 104 19.01 -33.12 21.95
C PRO A 104 20.31 -33.65 22.59
N PRO A 105 20.31 -33.98 23.89
CA PRO A 105 21.49 -34.57 24.51
C PRO A 105 21.82 -35.87 23.76
N CYS A 106 23.03 -35.95 23.20
CA CYS A 106 23.59 -37.22 22.74
C CYS A 106 23.70 -38.12 23.97
N PHE A 107 22.83 -39.14 24.04
CA PHE A 107 22.98 -40.20 25.02
C PHE A 107 24.17 -41.09 24.62
N PRO A 108 24.99 -41.54 25.59
CA PRO A 108 26.12 -42.45 25.36
C PRO A 108 25.68 -43.87 25.02
#